data_AF-A0AAE0QA53-F1
#
_entry.id   AF-A0AAE0QA53-F1
#
_cell.length_a   1.000
_cell.length_b   1.000
_cell.length_c   1.000
_cell.angle_alpha   90.00
_cell.angle_beta   90.00
_cell.angle_gamma   90.00
#
_symmetry.space_group_name_H-M   'P 1'
#
loop_
_entity.id
_entity.type
_entity.pdbx_description
1 polymer ?
#
loop_
_entity_poly.entity_id
_entity_poly.type
_entity_poly.pdbx_seq_one_letter_code
_entity_poly.pdbx_strand_id
1 'polypeptide(L)'
;MKCFKRLVMRQIKDLLPPSLDPMQFAYRPNRSTNDAISSTLHLFLTHLENKDTYVRMLFINFSSAFNTIIPQHLTKNLSQLGINTSLCNWILDFLNGRPQSV
;
A
#
# COMPACT_ATOMS: atom_id res chain seq x y z
N MET A 1 12.50 -17.11 10.19
CA MET A 1 11.50 -16.56 9.21
C MET A 1 11.66 -15.08 8.84
N LYS A 2 12.01 -14.15 9.76
CA LYS A 2 12.07 -12.70 9.44
C LYS A 2 13.04 -12.35 8.30
N CYS A 3 14.18 -13.04 8.18
CA CYS A 3 15.13 -12.85 7.09
C CYS A 3 14.55 -13.23 5.72
N PHE A 4 13.83 -14.35 5.64
CA PHE A 4 13.17 -14.78 4.41
C PHE A 4 12.06 -13.80 3.99
N LYS A 5 11.28 -13.28 4.95
CA LYS A 5 10.32 -12.19 4.68
C LYS A 5 11.01 -10.96 4.06
N ARG A 6 12.19 -10.57 4.55
CA ARG A 6 12.96 -9.44 4.01
C ARG A 6 13.45 -9.72 2.59
N LEU A 7 13.92 -10.95 2.32
CA LEU A 7 14.36 -11.36 0.98
C LEU A 7 13.20 -11.29 -0.02
N VAL A 8 12.06 -11.91 0.32
CA VAL A 8 10.86 -11.89 -0.51
C VAL A 8 10.36 -10.46 -0.72
N MET A 9 10.33 -9.63 0.33
CA MET A 9 9.91 -8.23 0.23
C MET A 9 10.80 -7.45 -0.74
N ARG A 10 12.11 -7.70 -0.76
CA ARG A 10 13.03 -7.05 -1.70
C ARG A 10 12.69 -7.44 -3.14
N GLN A 11 12.53 -8.73 -3.42
CA GLN A 11 12.15 -9.21 -4.76
C GLN A 11 10.82 -8.62 -5.25
N ILE A 12 9.81 -8.54 -4.38
CA ILE A 12 8.53 -7.92 -4.71
C ILE A 12 8.71 -6.43 -5.06
N LYS A 13 9.51 -5.69 -4.28
CA LYS A 13 9.78 -4.27 -4.55
C LYS A 13 10.48 -4.04 -5.87
N ASP A 14 11.40 -4.92 -6.25
CA ASP A 14 12.14 -4.83 -7.52
C ASP A 14 11.25 -5.10 -8.74
N LEU A 15 10.18 -5.90 -8.56
CA LEU A 15 9.20 -6.22 -9.61
C LEU A 15 8.08 -5.18 -9.73
N LEU A 16 7.79 -4.44 -8.66
CA LEU A 16 6.75 -3.43 -8.66
C LEU A 16 7.17 -2.23 -9.53
N PRO A 17 6.27 -1.66 -10.33
CA PRO A 17 6.58 -0.48 -11.11
C PRO A 17 7.01 0.67 -10.18
N PRO A 18 8.04 1.46 -10.55
CA PRO A 18 8.51 2.58 -9.72
C PRO A 18 7.41 3.65 -9.55
N SER A 19 6.43 3.68 -10.46
CA SER A 19 5.27 4.56 -10.50
C SER A 19 4.02 3.95 -9.87
N LEU A 20 4.14 3.30 -8.71
CA LEU A 20 2.99 3.18 -7.81
C LEU A 20 2.44 4.59 -7.47
N ASP A 21 1.16 4.65 -7.10
CA ASP A 21 0.40 5.87 -6.82
C ASP A 21 1.30 7.02 -6.30
N PRO A 22 1.44 8.12 -7.08
CA PRO A 22 2.26 9.26 -6.68
C PRO A 22 1.88 9.85 -5.31
N MET A 23 0.61 9.71 -4.91
CA MET A 23 0.08 10.16 -3.62
C MET A 23 0.17 9.10 -2.51
N GLN A 24 0.84 7.96 -2.74
CA GLN A 24 1.14 7.01 -1.68
C GLN A 24 2.36 7.49 -0.87
N PHE A 25 2.13 7.98 0.34
CA PHE A 25 3.21 8.45 1.24
C PHE A 25 3.69 7.37 2.22
N ALA A 26 2.81 6.44 2.60
CA ALA A 26 3.16 5.37 3.55
C ALA A 26 3.97 4.24 2.88
N TYR A 27 4.87 3.63 3.66
CA TYR A 27 5.69 2.47 3.27
C TYR A 27 6.61 2.67 2.04
N ARG A 28 6.85 3.91 1.63
CA ARG A 28 7.83 4.28 0.59
C ARG A 28 9.08 4.92 1.21
N PRO A 29 10.28 4.67 0.65
CA PRO A 29 11.47 5.40 1.07
C PRO A 29 11.32 6.89 0.72
N ASN A 30 11.93 7.77 1.52
CA ASN A 30 11.95 9.22 1.31
C ASN A 30 10.56 9.88 1.24
N ARG A 31 9.58 9.31 1.93
CA ARG A 31 8.24 9.86 2.11
C ARG A 31 7.83 9.76 3.58
N SER A 32 7.07 10.74 4.04
CA SER A 32 6.64 10.89 5.42
C SER A 32 5.18 11.34 5.51
N THR A 33 4.63 11.27 6.72
CA THR A 33 3.29 11.85 7.01
C THR A 33 3.28 13.36 6.75
N ASN A 34 4.39 14.06 6.99
CA ASN A 34 4.50 15.49 6.73
C ASN A 34 4.37 15.80 5.24
N ASP A 35 4.94 14.96 4.37
CA ASP A 35 4.79 15.13 2.91
C ASP A 35 3.32 14.97 2.49
N ALA A 36 2.60 14.03 3.11
CA ALA A 36 1.17 13.82 2.86
C ALA A 36 0.35 15.07 3.26
N ILE A 37 0.59 15.58 4.47
CA ILE A 37 -0.09 16.77 5.00
C ILE A 37 0.24 18.00 4.14
N SER A 38 1.51 18.22 3.82
CA SER A 38 1.96 19.36 3.02
C SER A 38 1.38 19.32 1.61
N SER A 39 1.40 18.16 0.93
CA SER A 39 0.82 18.00 -0.41
C SER A 39 -0.69 18.25 -0.40
N THR A 40 -1.37 17.73 0.63
CA THR A 40 -2.82 17.88 0.81
C THR A 40 -3.20 19.35 1.07
N LEU A 41 -2.47 20.04 1.96
CA LEU A 41 -2.66 21.47 2.22
C LEU A 41 -2.40 22.32 0.99
N HIS A 42 -1.31 22.05 0.26
CA HIS A 42 -1.00 22.77 -0.97
C HIS A 42 -2.15 22.66 -1.98
N LEU A 43 -2.67 21.45 -2.21
CA LEU A 43 -3.82 21.22 -3.09
C LEU A 43 -5.04 22.05 -2.68
N PHE A 44 -5.32 22.14 -1.38
CA PHE A 44 -6.47 22.90 -0.88
C PHE A 44 -6.29 24.40 -1.03
N LEU A 45 -5.13 24.92 -0.66
CA LEU A 45 -4.85 26.36 -0.74
C LEU A 45 -4.89 26.82 -2.20
N THR A 46 -4.25 26.08 -3.11
CA THR A 46 -4.28 26.38 -4.55
C THR A 46 -5.71 26.33 -5.11
N HIS A 47 -6.56 25.42 -4.62
CA HIS A 47 -7.97 25.39 -5.05
C HIS A 47 -8.75 26.62 -4.56
N LEU A 48 -8.56 26.99 -3.29
CA LEU A 48 -9.27 28.08 -2.60
C LEU A 48 -8.86 29.49 -3.04
N GLU A 49 -7.77 29.65 -3.79
CA GLU A 49 -7.40 30.93 -4.42
C GLU A 49 -8.44 31.38 -5.45
N ASN A 50 -9.26 30.47 -5.98
CA ASN A 50 -10.35 30.79 -6.90
C ASN A 50 -11.58 31.30 -6.14
N LYS A 51 -12.18 32.40 -6.63
CA LYS A 51 -13.40 32.96 -6.05
C LYS A 51 -14.53 31.93 -6.03
N ASP A 52 -15.31 31.97 -4.96
CA ASP A 52 -16.53 31.16 -4.77
C ASP A 52 -16.28 29.64 -4.83
N THR A 53 -15.08 29.18 -4.46
CA THR A 53 -14.74 27.76 -4.32
C THR A 53 -14.71 27.30 -2.87
N TYR A 54 -14.85 25.99 -2.65
CA TYR A 54 -14.74 25.36 -1.33
C TYR A 54 -14.14 23.96 -1.45
N VAL A 55 -13.54 23.47 -0.37
CA VAL A 55 -12.96 22.13 -0.31
C VAL A 55 -13.81 21.23 0.58
N ARG A 56 -14.05 19.98 0.15
CA ARG A 56 -14.59 18.91 1.00
C ARG A 56 -13.60 17.76 1.06
N MET A 57 -13.41 17.22 2.25
CA MET A 57 -12.55 16.05 2.48
C MET A 57 -13.38 14.86 2.94
N LEU A 58 -13.07 13.70 2.38
CA LEU A 58 -13.59 12.42 2.82
C LEU A 58 -12.45 11.63 3.45
N PHE A 59 -12.59 11.33 4.74
CA PHE A 59 -11.65 10.48 5.46
C PHE A 59 -12.20 9.06 5.51
N ILE A 60 -11.54 8.14 4.80
CA ILE A 60 -11.88 6.71 4.79
C ILE A 60 -10.79 5.97 5.55
N ASN A 61 -11.19 5.06 6.43
CA ASN A 61 -10.28 4.15 7.10
C ASN A 61 -10.83 2.72 7.05
N PHE A 62 -9.94 1.74 6.91
CA PHE A 62 -10.29 0.32 6.95
C PHE A 62 -10.20 -0.20 8.38
N SER A 63 -11.27 -0.84 8.87
CA SER A 63 -11.21 -1.54 10.14
C SER A 63 -10.31 -2.78 10.01
N SER A 64 -9.30 -2.87 10.88
CA SER A 64 -8.44 -4.05 10.98
C SER A 64 -7.85 -4.52 9.64
N ALA A 65 -7.36 -3.58 8.81
CA ALA A 65 -7.01 -3.80 7.40
C ALA A 65 -6.15 -5.06 7.12
N PHE A 66 -5.20 -5.38 8.01
CA PHE A 66 -4.34 -6.56 7.85
C PHE A 66 -5.03 -7.87 8.22
N ASN A 67 -6.01 -7.84 9.13
CA ASN A 67 -6.77 -9.01 9.56
C ASN A 67 -7.96 -9.30 8.63
N THR A 68 -8.43 -8.28 7.89
CA THR A 68 -9.56 -8.40 6.95
C THR A 68 -9.10 -8.62 5.51
N ILE A 69 -7.80 -8.71 5.25
CA ILE A 69 -7.27 -8.94 3.91
C ILE A 69 -7.67 -10.35 3.44
N ILE A 70 -8.22 -10.46 2.23
CA ILE A 70 -8.58 -11.74 1.62
C ILE A 70 -7.38 -12.24 0.80
N PRO A 71 -6.67 -13.31 1.22
CA PRO A 71 -5.42 -13.73 0.59
C PRO A 71 -5.54 -14.04 -0.91
N GLN A 72 -6.67 -14.60 -1.34
CA GLN A 72 -6.92 -14.92 -2.75
C GLN A 72 -7.02 -13.68 -3.64
N HIS A 73 -7.60 -12.58 -3.12
CA HIS A 73 -7.65 -11.31 -3.85
C HIS A 73 -6.27 -10.68 -3.94
N LEU A 74 -5.49 -10.75 -2.86
CA LEU A 74 -4.13 -10.24 -2.85
C LEU A 74 -3.26 -10.97 -3.89
N THR A 75 -3.27 -12.30 -3.92
CA THR A 75 -2.45 -13.08 -4.87
C THR A 75 -2.87 -12.86 -6.32
N LYS A 76 -4.17 -12.68 -6.59
CA LYS A 76 -4.66 -12.29 -7.92
C LYS A 76 -4.07 -10.95 -8.36
N ASN A 77 -4.07 -9.94 -7.48
CA ASN A 77 -3.51 -8.62 -7.77
C ASN A 77 -1.99 -8.69 -8.00
N LEU A 78 -1.26 -9.48 -7.20
CA LEU A 78 0.18 -9.67 -7.37
C LEU A 78 0.52 -10.37 -8.70
N SER A 79 -0.28 -11.36 -9.11
CA SER A 79 -0.14 -12.03 -10.41
C SER A 79 -0.34 -11.05 -11.58
N GLN A 80 -1.33 -10.15 -11.48
CA GLN A 80 -1.56 -9.09 -12.47
C GLN A 80 -0.41 -8.08 -12.57
N LEU A 81 0.35 -7.91 -11.47
CA LEU A 81 1.56 -7.08 -11.43
C LEU A 81 2.81 -7.80 -11.95
N GLY A 82 2.67 -9.02 -12.49
CA GLY A 82 3.78 -9.77 -13.07
C GLY A 82 4.59 -10.58 -12.05
N ILE A 83 4.10 -10.74 -10.81
CA ILE A 83 4.75 -11.60 -9.83
C ILE A 83 4.51 -13.07 -10.19
N ASN A 84 5.57 -13.88 -10.19
CA ASN A 84 5.49 -15.27 -10.59
C ASN A 84 4.52 -16.10 -9.72
N THR A 85 3.95 -17.15 -10.31
CA THR A 85 2.97 -18.02 -9.65
C THR A 85 3.53 -18.68 -8.39
N SER A 86 4.81 -19.09 -8.40
CA SER A 86 5.46 -19.72 -7.24
C SER A 86 5.52 -18.80 -6.03
N LEU A 87 5.86 -17.51 -6.21
CA LEU A 87 5.89 -16.55 -5.12
C LEU A 87 4.46 -16.19 -4.67
N CYS A 88 3.51 -16.08 -5.59
CA CYS A 88 2.11 -15.88 -5.25
C CYS A 88 1.55 -17.03 -4.39
N ASN A 89 1.85 -18.28 -4.73
CA ASN A 89 1.46 -19.45 -3.93
C ASN A 89 2.15 -19.45 -2.56
N TRP A 90 3.44 -19.11 -2.51
CA TRP A 90 4.14 -18.98 -1.24
C TRP A 90 3.51 -17.91 -0.33
N ILE A 91 3.13 -16.75 -0.89
CA ILE A 91 2.44 -15.69 -0.15
C ILE A 91 1.06 -16.18 0.34
N LEU A 92 0.34 -16.95 -0.48
CA LEU A 92 -0.94 -17.55 -0.11
C LEU A 92 -0.79 -18.49 1.09
N ASP A 93 0.15 -19.43 1.02
CA ASP A 93 0.44 -20.39 2.09
C ASP A 93 0.96 -19.68 3.33
N PHE A 94 1.74 -18.63 3.14
CA PHE A 94 2.25 -17.81 4.22
C PHE A 94 1.12 -17.08 4.96
N LEU A 95 0.07 -16.64 4.28
CA LEU A 95 -1.06 -15.91 4.89
C LEU A 95 -2.15 -16.85 5.44
N ASN A 96 -2.27 -18.06 4.90
CA ASN A 96 -3.24 -19.05 5.35
C ASN A 96 -2.69 -19.94 6.48
N GLY A 97 -3.58 -20.44 7.34
CA GLY A 97 -3.27 -21.53 8.27
C GLY A 97 -2.22 -21.22 9.35
N ARG A 98 -1.94 -19.95 9.64
CA ARG A 98 -1.01 -19.60 10.73
C ARG A 98 -1.67 -19.77 12.09
N PRO A 99 -1.08 -20.56 13.00
CA PRO A 99 -1.38 -20.40 14.42
C PRO A 99 -0.85 -19.02 14.85
N GLN A 100 -1.72 -18.18 15.41
CA GLN A 100 -1.27 -16.99 16.13
C GLN A 100 -0.51 -17.44 17.37
N SER A 101 0.81 -17.44 17.32
CA SER A 101 1.64 -17.44 18.53
C SER A 101 1.86 -16.00 18.93
N VAL A 102 1.28 -15.61 20.06
CA VAL A 102 1.69 -14.43 20.83
C VAL A 102 3.04 -14.72 21.47
#